data_AF-A0A9R1WME7-F1
#
_entry.id   AF-A0A9R1WME7-F1
#
_cell.length_a   1.000
_cell.length_b   1.000
_cell.length_c   1.000
_cell.angle_alpha   90.00
_cell.angle_beta   90.00
_cell.angle_gamma   90.00
#
_symmetry.space_group_name_H-M   'P 1'
#
loop_
_entity.id
_entity.type
_entity.pdbx_description
1 polymer ?
#
loop_
_entity_poly.entity_id
_entity_poly.type
_entity_poly.pdbx_seq_one_letter_code
_entity_poly.pdbx_strand_id
1 'polypeptide(L)'
;MSVLLILHMLLLLLTVVCFSSKMVVSLSSSVETSSVVEGSVNINGMTSIGFIDEDFICATLDWWPQEKCDYGSCSWGNASLLNLVSDVYYNFC
;
A
#
# COMPACT_ATOMS: atom_id res chain seq x y z
N MET A 1 -53.01 -24.87 -13.68
CA MET A 1 -52.98 -24.14 -12.40
C MET A 1 -51.70 -24.41 -11.61
N SER A 2 -51.38 -25.67 -11.31
CA SER A 2 -50.30 -26.06 -10.39
C SER A 2 -48.88 -25.64 -10.84
N VAL A 3 -48.56 -25.78 -12.13
CA VAL A 3 -47.24 -25.42 -12.67
C VAL A 3 -47.00 -23.91 -12.67
N LEU A 4 -48.04 -23.12 -12.90
CA LEU A 4 -47.97 -21.65 -12.89
C LEU A 4 -47.76 -21.12 -11.46
N LEU A 5 -48.40 -21.75 -10.47
CA LEU A 5 -48.17 -21.47 -9.05
C LEU A 5 -46.73 -21.78 -8.64
N ILE A 6 -46.18 -22.93 -9.05
CA ILE A 6 -44.79 -23.31 -8.76
C ILE A 6 -43.80 -22.32 -9.38
N LEU A 7 -44.04 -21.89 -10.63
CA LEU A 7 -43.18 -20.92 -11.31
C LEU A 7 -43.18 -19.56 -10.60
N HIS A 8 -44.35 -19.10 -10.13
CA HIS A 8 -44.47 -17.85 -9.40
C HIS A 8 -43.78 -17.91 -8.02
N MET A 9 -43.91 -19.04 -7.32
CA MET A 9 -43.24 -19.26 -6.04
C MET A 9 -41.71 -19.32 -6.18
N LEU A 10 -41.20 -19.92 -7.26
CA LEU A 10 -39.76 -19.95 -7.55
C LEU A 10 -39.22 -18.55 -7.89
N LEU A 11 -39.98 -17.75 -8.66
CA LEU A 11 -39.61 -16.38 -8.99
C LEU A 11 -39.55 -15.49 -7.74
N LEU A 12 -40.51 -15.62 -6.83
CA LEU A 12 -40.52 -14.91 -5.55
C LEU A 12 -39.35 -15.32 -4.63
N LEU A 13 -38.96 -16.60 -4.65
CA LEU A 13 -37.80 -17.06 -3.88
C LEU A 13 -36.50 -16.46 -4.41
N LEU A 14 -36.34 -16.43 -5.74
CA LEU A 14 -35.15 -15.88 -6.41
C LEU A 14 -35.01 -14.37 -6.16
N THR A 15 -36.11 -13.61 -6.14
CA THR A 15 -36.05 -12.18 -5.84
C THR A 15 -35.63 -11.94 -4.40
N VAL A 16 -36.20 -12.66 -3.42
CA VAL A 16 -35.84 -12.52 -1.99
C VAL A 16 -34.35 -12.86 -1.74
N VAL A 17 -33.84 -13.92 -2.36
CA VAL A 17 -32.41 -14.29 -2.26
C VAL A 17 -31.51 -13.21 -2.88
N CYS A 18 -31.91 -12.61 -4.00
CA CYS A 18 -31.17 -11.49 -4.63
C CYS A 18 -31.22 -10.18 -3.83
N PHE A 19 -32.31 -9.89 -3.12
CA PHE A 19 -32.40 -8.68 -2.29
C PHE A 19 -31.55 -8.80 -1.02
N SER A 20 -31.48 -10.01 -0.43
CA SER A 20 -30.65 -10.24 0.75
C SER A 20 -29.15 -10.17 0.44
N SER A 21 -28.70 -10.66 -0.71
CA SER A 21 -27.27 -10.56 -1.11
C SER A 21 -26.81 -9.11 -1.33
N LYS A 22 -27.68 -8.23 -1.85
CA LYS A 22 -27.38 -6.80 -2.00
C LYS A 22 -27.37 -6.05 -0.65
N MET A 23 -28.20 -6.49 0.30
CA MET A 23 -28.30 -5.87 1.63
C MET A 23 -27.06 -6.17 2.50
N VAL A 24 -26.44 -7.34 2.35
CA VAL A 24 -25.21 -7.72 3.08
C VAL A 24 -23.98 -6.96 2.59
N VAL A 25 -23.93 -6.57 1.30
CA VAL A 25 -22.78 -5.87 0.70
C VAL A 25 -22.75 -4.37 1.02
N SER A 26 -23.87 -3.79 1.44
CA SER A 26 -23.98 -2.33 1.63
C SER A 26 -23.60 -1.84 3.04
N LEU A 27 -23.30 -2.73 3.99
CA LEU A 27 -23.14 -2.38 5.41
C LEU A 27 -21.68 -2.34 5.91
N SER A 28 -20.70 -2.62 5.05
CA SER A 28 -19.29 -2.65 5.41
C SER A 28 -18.50 -1.50 4.77
N SER A 29 -18.92 -0.26 5.02
CA SER A 29 -18.05 0.90 4.85
C SER A 29 -17.47 1.28 6.21
N SER A 30 -16.28 0.78 6.52
CA SER A 30 -15.48 1.33 7.62
C SER A 30 -15.00 2.72 7.20
N VAL A 31 -15.63 3.76 7.74
CA VAL A 31 -15.09 5.12 7.68
C VAL A 31 -13.86 5.13 8.59
N GLU A 32 -12.68 4.99 7.99
CA GLU A 32 -11.43 5.26 8.69
C GLU A 32 -11.35 6.77 8.95
N THR A 33 -11.71 7.18 10.15
CA THR A 33 -11.41 8.53 10.62
C THR A 33 -9.93 8.60 10.93
N SER A 34 -9.13 9.07 9.96
CA SER A 34 -7.74 9.45 10.22
C SER A 34 -7.73 10.58 11.26
N SER A 35 -7.34 10.25 12.49
CA SER A 35 -7.12 11.27 13.52
C SER A 35 -5.89 12.09 13.13
N VAL A 36 -6.08 13.39 12.88
CA VAL A 36 -4.96 14.32 12.70
C VAL A 36 -4.30 14.48 14.07
N VAL A 37 -3.06 13.99 14.20
CA VAL A 37 -2.24 14.15 15.40
C VAL A 37 -1.41 15.41 15.23
N GLU A 38 -1.58 16.38 16.13
CA GLU A 38 -0.72 17.56 16.19
C GLU A 38 0.63 17.18 16.80
N GLY A 39 1.72 17.51 16.12
CA GLY A 39 3.08 17.30 16.58
C GLY A 39 3.88 18.59 16.52
N SER A 40 4.66 18.87 17.57
CA SER A 40 5.55 20.03 17.63
C SER A 40 7.01 19.61 17.41
N VAL A 41 7.70 20.25 16.47
CA VAL A 41 9.14 20.05 16.22
C VAL A 41 9.89 21.32 16.61
N ASN A 42 10.91 21.18 17.45
CA ASN A 42 11.80 22.29 17.83
C ASN A 42 13.17 22.12 17.17
N ILE A 43 13.58 23.09 16.35
CA ILE A 43 14.83 23.06 15.60
C ILE A 43 15.79 24.09 16.21
N ASN A 44 16.89 23.64 16.81
CA ASN A 44 17.93 24.52 17.31
C ASN A 44 18.99 24.78 16.24
N GLY A 45 18.84 25.87 15.49
CA GLY A 45 19.79 26.26 14.44
C GLY A 45 21.12 26.86 14.91
N MET A 46 21.30 27.08 16.23
CA MET A 46 22.55 27.65 16.76
C MET A 46 23.64 26.60 17.00
N THR A 47 23.27 25.31 17.05
CA THR A 47 24.20 24.22 17.39
C THR A 47 24.11 23.12 16.33
N SER A 48 25.24 22.80 15.71
CA SER A 48 25.35 21.62 14.84
C SER A 48 25.60 20.35 15.67
N ILE A 49 24.91 19.27 15.33
CA ILE A 49 25.09 17.93 15.94
C ILE A 49 25.98 17.05 15.04
N GLY A 50 26.22 17.46 13.79
CA GLY A 50 27.04 16.73 12.82
C GLY A 50 27.16 17.48 11.49
N PHE A 51 28.12 17.07 10.67
CA PHE A 51 28.33 17.61 9.33
C PHE A 51 28.04 16.51 8.32
N ILE A 52 27.30 16.86 7.26
CA ILE A 52 27.15 16.01 6.08
C ILE A 52 28.19 16.43 5.04
N ASP A 53 28.64 15.47 4.24
CA ASP A 53 29.51 15.76 3.10
C ASP A 53 28.70 16.41 1.96
N GLU A 54 29.37 17.13 1.06
CA GLU A 54 28.80 17.75 -0.14
C GLU A 54 28.17 16.69 -1.06
N ASP A 55 28.72 15.46 -1.04
CA ASP A 55 28.24 14.32 -1.82
C ASP A 55 27.15 13.50 -1.10
N PHE A 56 26.60 14.01 0.01
CA PHE A 56 25.49 13.35 0.71
C PHE A 56 24.20 13.47 -0.10
N ILE A 57 23.93 12.46 -0.93
CA ILE A 57 22.72 12.36 -1.74
C ILE A 57 21.66 11.49 -1.04
N CYS A 58 20.40 11.92 -1.05
CA CYS A 58 19.28 11.04 -0.76
C CYS A 58 18.81 10.39 -2.06
N ALA A 59 19.10 9.09 -2.19
CA ALA A 59 18.63 8.26 -3.28
C ALA A 59 17.65 7.22 -2.74
N THR A 60 16.49 7.08 -3.38
CA THR A 60 15.60 5.95 -3.13
C THR A 60 16.23 4.70 -3.73
N LEU A 61 16.60 3.74 -2.89
CA LEU A 61 17.19 2.47 -3.32
C LEU A 61 16.13 1.36 -3.25
N ASP A 62 15.86 0.70 -4.38
CA ASP A 62 14.92 -0.42 -4.44
C ASP A 62 15.56 -1.73 -3.97
N TRP A 63 14.74 -2.63 -3.43
CA TRP A 63 15.14 -3.99 -3.03
C TRP A 63 15.19 -5.00 -4.18
N TRP A 64 15.48 -4.55 -5.40
CA TRP A 64 15.44 -5.42 -6.58
C TRP A 64 16.69 -6.28 -6.73
N PRO A 65 16.57 -7.55 -7.18
CA PRO A 65 17.73 -8.36 -7.53
C PRO A 65 18.52 -7.74 -8.68
N GLN A 66 19.83 -7.91 -8.65
CA GLN A 66 20.74 -7.41 -9.70
C GLN A 66 20.42 -8.00 -11.08
N GLU A 67 19.96 -9.26 -11.10
CA GLU A 67 19.64 -10.00 -12.31
C GLU A 67 18.26 -9.65 -12.87
N LYS A 68 17.49 -8.80 -12.17
CA LYS A 68 16.18 -8.39 -12.65
C LYS A 68 16.33 -7.36 -13.78
N CYS A 69 15.83 -7.74 -14.95
CA CYS A 69 15.79 -6.89 -16.13
C CYS A 69 14.34 -6.74 -16.60
N ASP A 70 13.89 -5.51 -16.72
CA ASP A 70 12.56 -5.17 -17.22
C ASP A 70 12.71 -4.65 -18.66
N TYR A 71 11.97 -5.23 -19.60
CA TYR A 71 12.00 -4.88 -21.03
C TYR A 71 13.40 -4.93 -21.67
N GLY A 72 14.26 -5.86 -21.22
CA GLY A 72 15.63 -6.00 -21.71
C GLY A 72 16.61 -4.97 -21.14
N SER A 73 16.18 -4.11 -20.21
CA SER A 73 17.03 -3.19 -19.47
C SER A 73 17.18 -3.65 -18.02
N CYS A 74 18.42 -3.77 -17.56
CA CYS A 74 18.73 -4.15 -16.18
C CYS A 74 19.05 -2.86 -15.41
N SER A 75 18.02 -2.20 -14.89
CA SER A 75 18.14 -0.85 -14.32
C SER A 75 18.90 -0.81 -12.99
N TRP A 76 18.97 -1.94 -12.27
CA TRP A 76 19.45 -1.97 -10.90
C TRP A 76 20.92 -2.38 -10.79
N GLY A 77 21.40 -3.37 -11.56
CA GLY A 77 22.80 -3.79 -11.48
C GLY A 77 23.25 -4.01 -10.02
N ASN A 78 24.38 -3.41 -9.64
CA ASN A 78 24.88 -3.42 -8.25
C ASN A 78 24.28 -2.31 -7.37
N ALA A 79 23.38 -1.47 -7.88
CA ALA A 79 22.83 -0.30 -7.20
C ALA A 79 21.58 -0.62 -6.35
N SER A 80 21.26 -1.89 -6.09
CA SER A 80 20.13 -2.28 -5.24
C SER A 80 20.50 -2.37 -3.77
N LEU A 81 19.49 -2.23 -2.90
CA LEU A 81 19.65 -2.33 -1.45
C LEU A 81 20.32 -3.65 -1.02
N LEU A 82 20.05 -4.73 -1.76
CA LEU A 82 20.58 -6.07 -1.47
C LEU A 82 22.11 -6.17 -1.58
N ASN A 83 22.74 -5.29 -2.35
CA ASN A 83 24.20 -5.25 -2.53
C ASN A 83 24.92 -4.27 -1.58
N LEU A 84 24.18 -3.46 -0.81
CA LEU A 84 24.74 -2.42 0.07
C LEU A 84 24.73 -2.81 1.56
N VAL A 85 24.07 -3.92 1.92
CA VAL A 85 23.89 -4.37 3.32
C VAL A 85 25.22 -4.74 4.01
N SER A 86 26.32 -4.87 3.25
CA SER A 86 27.64 -5.10 3.84
C SER A 86 28.28 -3.85 4.45
N ASP A 87 27.89 -2.62 4.04
CA ASP A 87 28.70 -1.42 4.31
C ASP A 87 27.97 -0.20 4.87
N VAL A 88 26.64 -0.24 5.06
CA VAL A 88 25.89 0.98 5.45
C VAL A 88 25.27 0.87 6.85
N TYR A 89 25.96 1.48 7.82
CA TYR A 89 25.39 1.82 9.12
C TYR A 89 24.28 2.86 8.92
N TYR A 90 23.04 2.38 8.92
CA TYR A 90 21.77 3.11 9.08
C TYR A 90 21.81 4.63 8.90
N ASN A 91 21.69 5.10 7.66
CA ASN A 91 21.02 6.37 7.35
C ASN A 91 20.34 6.21 5.99
N PHE A 92 19.17 5.57 6.00
CA PHE A 92 18.18 5.88 4.98
C PHE A 92 17.64 7.26 5.30
N CYS A 93 17.65 8.15 4.30
CA CYS A 93 16.60 9.15 4.18
C CYS A 93 15.26 8.38 4.29
#